data_AF-A0A2V6ZD36-F1
#
_entry.id   AF-A0A2V6ZD36-F1
#
_cell.length_a   1.000
_cell.length_b   1.000
_cell.length_c   1.000
_cell.angle_alpha   90.00
_cell.angle_beta   90.00
_cell.angle_gamma   90.00
#
_symmetry.space_group_name_H-M   'P 1'
#
loop_
_entity.id
_entity.type
_entity.pdbx_description
1 polymer ?
#
loop_
_entity_poly.entity_id
_entity_poly.type
_entity_poly.pdbx_seq_one_letter_code
_entity_poly.pdbx_strand_id
1 'polypeptide(L)' 'MNTVPDVMTERLVAERLVEVTDPRSGLRISLPAPPLGEPPALRFPPRLGEHNEKIYGEALGLGPEQLAQLHRRQIV' A
#
# COMPACT_ATOMS: atom_id res chain seq x y z
N MET A 1 16.27 23.33 14.03
CA MET A 1 15.14 22.43 13.72
C MET A 1 15.35 22.00 12.29
N ASN A 2 15.46 20.69 12.03
CA ASN A 2 15.73 20.19 10.67
C ASN A 2 14.40 20.10 9.91
N THR A 3 14.42 20.43 8.61
CA THR A 3 13.26 20.25 7.74
C THR A 3 13.21 18.82 7.20
N VAL A 4 12.05 18.39 6.68
CA VAL A 4 11.93 17.06 6.06
C VAL A 4 12.94 16.87 4.91
N PRO A 5 13.13 17.84 3.98
CA PRO A 5 14.19 17.74 2.97
C PRO A 5 15.59 17.55 3.56
N ASP A 6 15.94 18.29 4.62
CA ASP A 6 17.26 18.17 5.26
C ASP A 6 17.47 16.74 5.77
N VAL A 7 16.49 16.23 6.54
CA VAL A 7 16.52 14.88 7.13
C VAL A 7 16.61 13.79 6.06
N MET A 8 15.92 13.94 4.92
CA MET A 8 15.95 12.95 3.83
C MET A 8 17.31 12.84 3.15
N THR A 9 18.14 13.88 3.23
CA THR A 9 19.51 13.88 2.66
C THR A 9 20.58 13.49 3.68
N GLU A 10 20.24 13.41 4.97
CA GLU A 10 21.18 12.98 6.00
C GLU A 10 21.59 11.52 5.78
N ARG A 11 22.90 11.26 5.79
CA ARG A 11 23.47 9.94 5.46
C ARG A 11 22.82 8.78 6.23
N LEU A 12 22.62 8.94 7.53
CA LEU A 12 22.07 7.90 8.40
C LEU A 12 20.59 7.58 8.09
N VAL A 13 19.87 8.52 7.47
CA VAL A 13 18.49 8.35 7.02
C VAL A 13 18.48 7.80 5.60
N ALA A 14 19.19 8.45 4.68
CA ALA A 14 19.20 8.11 3.26
C ALA A 14 19.66 6.66 2.99
N GLU A 15 20.68 6.17 3.71
CA GLU A 15 21.16 4.79 3.60
C GLU A 15 20.14 3.74 4.08
N ARG A 16 19.11 4.17 4.82
CA ARG A 16 18.09 3.30 5.42
C ARG A 16 16.69 3.52 4.85
N LEU A 17 16.52 4.37 3.84
CA LEU A 17 15.22 4.57 3.21
C LEU A 17 14.80 3.30 2.46
N VAL A 18 13.53 2.95 2.60
CA VAL A 18 12.90 1.86 1.86
C VAL A 18 12.07 2.45 0.75
N GLU A 19 12.32 2.04 -0.49
CA GLU A 19 11.58 2.51 -1.65
C GLU A 19 10.63 1.46 -2.18
N VAL A 20 9.44 1.92 -2.57
CA VAL A 20 8.43 1.08 -3.22
C VAL A 20 7.88 1.83 -4.44
N THR A 21 7.79 1.14 -5.57
CA THR A 21 7.28 1.71 -6.83
C THR A 21 5.97 1.04 -7.22
N ASP A 22 4.97 1.85 -7.58
CA ASP A 22 3.71 1.37 -8.16
C ASP A 22 3.95 0.85 -9.57
N PRO A 23 3.73 -0.45 -9.86
CA PRO A 23 3.95 -0.98 -11.20
C PRO A 23 3.00 -0.40 -12.25
N ARG A 24 1.85 0.17 -11.86
CA ARG A 24 0.85 0.69 -12.81
C ARG A 24 0.95 2.20 -13.05
N SER A 25 1.42 2.99 -12.09
CA SER A 25 1.59 4.45 -12.27
C SER A 25 3.05 4.92 -12.34
N GLY A 26 4.01 4.09 -11.91
CA GLY A 26 5.41 4.48 -11.77
C GLY A 26 5.68 5.38 -10.55
N LEU A 27 4.66 5.67 -9.72
CA LEU A 27 4.85 6.48 -8.50
C LEU A 27 5.80 5.76 -7.54
N ARG A 28 6.84 6.48 -7.11
CA ARG A 28 7.79 6.02 -6.10
C ARG A 28 7.47 6.65 -4.75
N ILE A 29 7.40 5.81 -3.72
CA ILE A 29 7.24 6.23 -2.32
C ILE A 29 8.52 5.84 -1.59
N SER A 30 9.04 6.77 -0.79
CA SER A 30 10.16 6.54 0.10
C SER A 30 9.66 6.57 1.54
N LEU A 31 10.03 5.54 2.31
CA LEU A 31 9.62 5.34 3.69
C LEU A 31 10.88 5.25 4.57
N PRO A 32 10.86 5.81 5.79
CA PRO A 32 11.90 5.51 6.75
C PRO A 32 11.89 4.01 7.08
N ALA A 33 13.08 3.42 7.25
CA ALA A 33 13.16 2.09 7.86
C ALA A 33 12.50 2.11 9.26
N PRO A 34 11.95 0.97 9.69
CA PRO A 34 11.45 0.84 11.06
C PRO A 34 12.59 1.13 12.06
N PRO A 35 12.28 1.80 13.19
CA PRO A 35 13.29 2.12 14.20
C PRO A 35 13.88 0.86 14.86
N LEU A 36 13.16 -0.27 14.78
CA LEU A 36 13.55 -1.56 15.32
C LEU A 36 13.28 -2.65 14.28
N GLY A 37 14.28 -3.52 14.06
CA GLY A 37 14.19 -4.65 13.12
C GLY A 37 14.44 -4.28 11.66
N GLU A 38 14.51 -5.30 10.82
CA GLU A 38 14.57 -5.15 9.36
C GLU A 38 13.17 -4.90 8.79
N PRO A 39 13.02 -4.01 7.80
CA PRO A 39 11.74 -3.83 7.13
C PRO A 39 11.31 -5.13 6.46
N PRO A 40 10.04 -5.55 6.58
CA PRO A 40 9.54 -6.67 5.81
C PRO A 40 9.57 -6.33 4.31
N ALA A 41 9.45 -7.34 3.45
CA ALA A 41 9.30 -7.11 2.02
C ALA A 41 8.04 -6.25 1.76
N LEU A 42 8.25 -4.98 1.42
CA LEU A 42 7.16 -4.04 1.16
C LEU A 42 6.68 -4.16 -0.29
N ARG A 43 5.37 -3.96 -0.47
CA ARG A 43 4.72 -3.80 -1.77
C ARG A 43 3.95 -2.50 -1.78
N PHE A 44 3.67 -1.99 -2.98
CA PHE A 44 2.91 -0.75 -3.12
C PHE A 44 1.52 -0.94 -2.48
N PRO A 45 0.97 0.08 -1.79
CA PRO A 45 -0.34 -0.06 -1.15
C PRO A 45 -1.43 -0.46 -2.15
N PRO A 46 -2.41 -1.27 -1.74
CA PRO A 46 -3.46 -1.73 -2.63
C PRO A 46 -4.34 -0.56 -3.10
N ARG A 47 -4.88 -0.69 -4.31
CA ARG A 47 -5.86 0.27 -4.83
C ARG A 47 -7.21 0.09 -4.13
N LEU A 48 -8.03 1.13 -4.21
CA LEU A 48 -9.42 1.04 -3.77
C LEU A 48 -10.12 -0.11 -4.51
N GLY A 49 -10.67 -1.04 -3.75
CA GLY A 49 -11.39 -2.21 -4.26
C GLY A 49 -10.52 -3.35 -4.80
N GLU A 50 -9.18 -3.25 -4.80
CA GLU A 50 -8.27 -4.24 -5.40
C GLU A 50 -8.47 -5.67 -4.84
N HIS A 51 -8.93 -5.77 -3.59
CA HIS A 51 -9.15 -7.04 -2.92
C HIS A 51 -10.64 -7.38 -2.70
N ASN A 52 -11.58 -6.65 -3.33
CA ASN A 52 -13.02 -6.88 -3.09
C ASN A 52 -13.43 -8.31 -3.42
N GLU A 53 -13.05 -8.83 -4.58
CA GLU A 53 -13.37 -10.20 -4.99
C GLU A 53 -12.87 -11.24 -3.97
N LYS A 54 -11.61 -11.08 -3.53
CA LYS A 54 -10.99 -11.98 -2.55
C LYS A 54 -11.71 -11.93 -1.21
N ILE A 55 -12.04 -10.75 -0.72
CA ILE A 55 -12.65 -10.60 0.61
C ILE A 55 -14.13 -10.99 0.58
N TYR A 56 -14.91 -10.39 -0.30
CA TYR A 56 -16.35 -10.66 -0.36
C TYR A 56 -16.65 -12.04 -0.91
N GLY A 57 -15.96 -12.47 -1.97
CA GLY A 57 -16.15 -13.78 -2.58
C GLY A 57 -15.54 -14.92 -1.76
N GLU A 58 -14.23 -14.89 -1.51
CA GLU A 58 -13.54 -16.04 -0.88
C GLU A 58 -13.68 -16.04 0.64
N ALA A 59 -13.40 -14.92 1.31
CA ALA A 59 -13.36 -14.88 2.77
C ALA A 59 -14.76 -14.80 3.41
N LEU A 60 -15.70 -14.11 2.76
CA LEU A 60 -17.07 -13.93 3.26
C LEU A 60 -18.11 -14.81 2.54
N GLY A 61 -17.73 -15.48 1.45
CA GLY A 61 -18.58 -16.44 0.76
C GLY A 61 -19.74 -15.84 -0.05
N LEU A 62 -19.68 -14.57 -0.44
CA LEU A 62 -20.69 -13.97 -1.30
C LEU A 62 -20.58 -14.53 -2.71
N GLY A 63 -21.69 -15.02 -3.23
CA GLY A 63 -21.76 -15.45 -4.62
C GLY A 63 -21.58 -14.27 -5.59
N PRO A 64 -21.19 -14.53 -6.85
CA PRO A 64 -20.96 -13.49 -7.86
C PRO A 64 -22.15 -12.52 -8.02
N GLU A 65 -23.38 -13.02 -7.96
CA GLU A 65 -24.59 -12.20 -8.06
C GLU A 65 -24.77 -11.23 -6.89
N GLN A 66 -24.41 -11.65 -5.67
CA GLN A 66 -24.48 -10.80 -4.49
C GLN A 66 -23.43 -9.70 -4.56
N LEU A 67 -22.20 -10.04 -4.97
CA LEU A 67 -21.13 -9.06 -5.14
C LEU A 67 -21.47 -8.05 -6.26
N ALA A 68 -22.00 -8.52 -7.38
CA ALA A 68 -22.50 -7.65 -8.44
C ALA A 68 -23.62 -6.71 -7.96
N GLN A 69 -24.49 -7.18 -7.06
CA GLN A 69 -25.52 -6.34 -6.46
C GLN A 69 -24.92 -5.25 -5.56
N LEU A 70 -23.88 -5.55 -4.79
CA LEU A 70 -23.19 -4.56 -3.95
C LEU A 70 -22.52 -3.47 -4.82
N HIS A 71 -21.89 -3.86 -5.93
CA HIS A 71 -21.32 -2.93 -6.90
C HIS A 71 -22.40 -2.02 -7.53
N ARG A 72 -23.54 -2.59 -7.96
CA ARG A 72 -24.67 -1.80 -8.51
C ARG A 72 -25.21 -0.79 -7.51
N ARG A 73 -25.15 -1.10 -6.21
CA ARG A 73 -25.59 -0.22 -5.12
C ARG A 73 -24.51 0.75 -4.64
N GLN A 74 -23.32 0.72 -5.23
CA GLN A 74 -22.17 1.54 -4.84
C GLN A 74 -21.76 1.37 -3.37
N ILE A 75 -21.92 0.16 -2.84
CA ILE A 75 -21.45 -0.20 -1.50
C ILE A 75 -19.97 -0.63 -1.56
N VAL A 76 -19.56 -1.25 -2.68
CA VAL A 76 -18.21 -1.77 -2.94
C VAL A 76 -17.76 -1.47 -4.37
#